data_AF-A0A965NUD8-F1
#
_entry.id   AF-A0A965NUD8-F1
#
_cell.length_a   1.000
_cell.length_b   1.000
_cell.length_c   1.000
_cell.angle_alpha   90.00
_cell.angle_beta   90.00
_cell.angle_gamma   90.00
#
_symmetry.space_group_name_H-M   'P 1'
#
loop_
_entity.id
_entity.type
_entity.pdbx_description
1 polymer ?
#
loop_
_entity_poly.entity_id
_entity_poly.type
_entity_poly.pdbx_seq_one_letter_code
_entity_poly.pdbx_strand_id
1 'polypeptide(L)' 'MRYKRIFGACVHSPPPPANQIILVKPPKRSKVRTMDAIWINGALLEGKTNSDAGTSTYILNADKITPYR' A
#
# COMPACT_ATOMS: atom_id res chain seq x y z
N MET A 1 4.70 -8.70 22.07
CA MET A 1 5.63 -8.17 21.03
C MET A 1 5.98 -9.27 20.03
N ARG A 2 5.28 -9.33 18.88
CA ARG A 2 5.75 -9.99 17.63
C ARG A 2 5.05 -9.31 16.44
N TYR A 3 5.75 -8.43 15.75
CA TYR A 3 5.25 -7.73 14.56
C TYR A 3 5.69 -8.53 13.32
N LYS A 4 4.82 -9.41 12.82
CA LYS A 4 5.05 -10.09 11.53
C LYS A 4 4.55 -9.15 10.44
N ARG A 5 5.45 -8.33 9.90
CA ARG A 5 5.19 -7.52 8.69
C ARG A 5 5.29 -8.50 7.51
N ILE A 6 4.16 -9.06 7.06
CA ILE A 6 4.16 -10.12 6.04
C ILE A 6 3.98 -9.56 4.63
N PHE A 7 4.91 -9.96 3.78
CA PHE A 7 4.83 -9.86 2.33
C PHE A 7 3.69 -10.76 1.81
N GLY A 8 2.81 -10.24 0.94
CA GLY A 8 1.63 -10.98 0.45
C GLY A 8 0.36 -10.88 1.31
N ALA A 9 0.20 -9.78 2.05
CA ALA A 9 -0.86 -9.59 3.05
C ALA A 9 -2.33 -9.68 2.55
N CYS A 10 -2.58 -9.71 1.24
CA CYS A 10 -3.93 -9.90 0.69
C CYS A 10 -4.34 -11.39 0.57
N VAL A 11 -3.40 -12.33 0.70
CA VAL A 11 -3.66 -13.77 0.48
C VAL A 11 -3.67 -14.57 1.79
N HIS A 12 -3.21 -13.97 2.90
CA HIS A 12 -3.18 -14.62 4.21
C HIS A 12 -3.93 -13.79 5.26
N SER A 13 -5.06 -14.34 5.69
CA SER A 13 -5.87 -13.83 6.79
C SER A 13 -5.21 -14.02 8.16
N PRO A 14 -5.55 -13.18 9.16
CA PRO A 14 -6.42 -12.01 9.06
C PRO A 14 -5.73 -10.81 8.39
N PRO A 15 -6.48 -9.97 7.65
CA PRO A 15 -5.93 -8.78 7.02
C PRO A 15 -5.29 -7.86 8.07
N PRO A 16 -4.18 -7.17 7.72
CA PRO A 16 -3.50 -6.30 8.67
C PRO A 16 -4.41 -5.13 9.10
N PRO A 17 -4.17 -4.56 10.29
CA PRO A 17 -4.97 -3.44 10.80
C PRO A 17 -4.86 -2.20 9.90
N ALA A 18 -5.90 -1.38 9.87
CA ALA A 18 -6.08 -0.31 8.87
C ALA A 18 -5.05 0.83 8.90
N ASN A 19 -4.24 0.92 9.96
CA ASN A 19 -3.10 1.83 10.07
C ASN A 19 -1.82 1.28 9.42
N GLN A 20 -1.83 0.02 8.95
CA GLN A 20 -0.72 -0.64 8.28
C GLN A 20 -0.94 -0.76 6.76
N ILE A 21 -2.02 -0.18 6.23
CA ILE A 21 -2.37 -0.20 4.81
C ILE A 21 -2.54 1.23 4.32
N ILE A 22 -1.93 1.57 3.18
CA ILE A 22 -2.10 2.84 2.48
C ILE A 22 -2.62 2.51 1.08
N LEU A 23 -3.76 3.09 0.69
CA LEU A 23 -4.26 2.99 -0.68
C LEU A 23 -3.43 3.90 -1.57
N VAL A 24 -2.66 3.32 -2.48
CA VAL A 24 -1.88 4.10 -3.45
C VAL A 24 -2.66 4.27 -4.75
N LYS A 25 -2.78 5.51 -5.23
CA LYS A 25 -3.29 5.85 -6.56
C LYS A 25 -2.12 6.12 -7.50
N PRO A 26 -1.76 5.17 -8.39
CA PRO A 26 -0.66 5.36 -9.32
C PRO A 26 -1.00 6.36 -10.45
N PRO A 27 0.00 7.03 -11.04
CA PRO A 27 -0.19 7.79 -12.27
C PRO A 27 -0.49 6.82 -13.43
N LYS A 28 -1.25 7.29 -14.44
CA LYS A 28 -1.83 6.51 -15.57
C LYS A 28 -0.86 5.60 -16.38
N ARG A 29 0.45 5.58 -16.09
CA ARG A 29 1.47 4.79 -16.81
C ARG A 29 2.53 4.11 -15.91
N SER A 30 2.29 3.91 -14.61
CA SER A 30 3.29 3.25 -13.77
C SER A 30 3.35 1.74 -14.03
N LYS A 31 4.51 1.22 -14.47
CA LYS A 31 4.79 -0.22 -14.48
C LYS A 31 5.23 -0.66 -13.09
N VAL A 32 4.27 -1.01 -12.24
CA VAL A 32 4.54 -1.56 -10.90
C VAL A 32 4.54 -3.08 -10.99
N ARG A 33 5.61 -3.73 -10.55
CA ARG A 33 5.65 -5.19 -10.37
C ARG A 33 5.09 -5.51 -8.99
N THR A 34 4.08 -6.37 -8.94
CA THR A 34 3.29 -6.69 -7.73
C THR A 34 4.09 -7.39 -6.62
N MET A 35 5.32 -7.84 -6.90
CA MET A 35 6.16 -8.61 -5.98
C MET A 35 7.51 -7.96 -5.67
N ASP A 36 7.72 -6.68 -5.99
CA ASP A 36 8.94 -5.98 -5.62
C ASP A 36 8.64 -4.93 -4.55
N ALA A 37 9.58 -4.73 -3.61
CA ALA A 37 9.55 -3.56 -2.76
C ALA A 37 9.83 -2.31 -3.61
N ILE A 38 9.02 -1.27 -3.41
CA ILE A 38 9.11 -0.01 -4.13
C ILE A 38 8.99 1.17 -3.16
N TRP A 39 9.64 2.26 -3.49
CA TRP A 39 9.44 3.57 -2.89
C TRP A 39 8.42 4.36 -3.71
N ILE A 40 7.50 5.02 -3.01
CA ILE A 40 6.43 5.80 -3.62
C ILE A 40 6.44 7.16 -2.96
N ASN A 41 6.63 8.20 -3.77
CA ASN A 41 6.63 9.59 -3.34
C ASN A 41 5.41 10.28 -3.93
N GLY A 42 4.70 11.04 -3.10
CA GLY A 42 3.63 11.92 -3.52
C GLY A 42 2.79 12.41 -2.34
N ALA A 43 1.60 12.94 -2.64
CA ALA A 43 0.73 13.54 -1.63
C ALA A 43 -0.01 12.47 -0.80
N LEU A 44 0.23 12.48 0.51
CA LEU A 44 -0.53 11.68 1.48
C LEU A 44 -1.78 12.45 1.92
N LEU A 45 -2.93 11.80 1.81
CA LEU A 45 -4.24 12.32 2.17
C LEU A 45 -4.86 11.41 3.22
N GLU A 46 -5.58 11.99 4.16
CA GLU A 46 -6.44 11.25 5.07
C GLU A 46 -7.73 10.86 4.33
N GLY A 47 -8.08 9.58 4.34
CA GLY A 47 -9.22 9.07 3.61
C GLY A 47 -9.47 7.61 3.94
N LYS A 48 -10.58 7.33 4.64
CA LYS A 48 -10.98 5.96 4.97
C LYS A 48 -11.59 5.29 3.74
N THR A 49 -10.95 4.23 3.26
CA THR A 49 -11.43 3.42 2.16
C THR A 49 -11.50 1.96 2.59
N ASN A 50 -12.64 1.33 2.29
CA ASN A 50 -12.85 -0.10 2.48
C ASN A 50 -12.72 -0.78 1.12
N SER A 51 -11.91 -1.82 1.05
CA SER A 51 -11.74 -2.65 -0.14
C SER A 51 -11.65 -4.11 0.27
N ASP A 52 -11.91 -5.04 -0.64
CA ASP A 52 -11.86 -6.48 -0.35
C ASP A 52 -10.47 -6.94 0.14
N ALA A 53 -9.43 -6.20 -0.22
CA ALA A 53 -8.06 -6.43 0.24
C ALA A 53 -7.75 -5.90 1.66
N GLY A 54 -8.65 -5.11 2.25
CA GLY A 54 -8.48 -4.50 3.57
C GLY A 54 -8.98 -3.06 3.65
N THR A 55 -9.10 -2.56 4.89
CA THR A 55 -9.42 -1.15 5.16
C THR A 55 -8.13 -0.34 5.25
N SER A 56 -8.07 0.83 4.61
CA SER A 56 -7.00 1.81 4.81
C SER A 56 -7.57 3.15 5.22
N THR A 57 -6.84 3.88 6.05
CA THR A 57 -7.20 5.22 6.54
C THR A 57 -6.48 6.35 5.80
N TYR A 58 -5.50 5.99 4.97
CA TYR A 58 -4.68 6.92 4.22
C TYR A 58 -4.67 6.56 2.74
N ILE A 59 -4.69 7.60 1.91
CA ILE A 59 -4.59 7.51 0.46
C ILE A 59 -3.33 8.26 0.04
N LEU A 60 -2.48 7.63 -0.77
CA LEU A 60 -1.29 8.26 -1.35
C LEU A 60 -1.49 8.44 -2.85
N ASN A 61 -1.53 9.69 -3.30
CA ASN A 61 -1.47 10.01 -4.73
C ASN A 61 0.00 9.99 -5.15
N ALA A 62 0.38 9.01 -5.97
CA ALA A 62 1.78 8.82 -6.33
C ALA A 62 2.21 9.75 -7.48
N ASP A 63 3.27 10.53 -7.24
CA ASP A 63 3.96 11.34 -8.25
C ASP A 63 5.14 10.57 -8.86
N LYS A 64 5.89 9.84 -8.02
CA LYS A 64 7.06 9.07 -8.43
C LYS A 64 7.08 7.70 -7.75
N ILE A 65 7.40 6.68 -8.52
CA ILE A 65 7.60 5.31 -8.05
C ILE A 65 9.01 4.87 -8.45
N THR A 66 9.79 4.39 -7.50
CA THR A 66 11.16 3.90 -7.72
C THR A 66 11.34 2.53 -7.06
N PRO A 67 12.12 1.61 -7.67
CA PRO A 67 12.43 0.34 -7.03
C PRO A 67 13.17 0.56 -5.70
N TYR A 68 12.91 -0.29 -4.72
CA TYR A 68 13.66 -0.33 -3.47
C TYR A 68 15.09 -0.85 -3.76
N ARG A 69 16.10 -0.19 -3.20
CA ARG A 69 17.51 -0.61 -3.23
C ARG A 69 17.98 -0.87 -1.81
#